data_AF-A0AAW0EBC0-F1
#
_entry.id   AF-A0AAW0EBC0-F1
#
_cell.length_a   1.000
_cell.length_b   1.000
_cell.length_c   1.000
_cell.angle_alpha   90.00
_cell.angle_beta   90.00
_cell.angle_gamma   90.00
#
_symmetry.space_group_name_H-M   'P 1'
#
loop_
_entity.id
_entity.type
_entity.pdbx_description
1 polymer ?
#
loop_
_entity_poly.entity_id
_entity_poly.type
_entity_poly.pdbx_seq_one_letter_code
_entity_poly.pdbx_strand_id
1 'polypeptide(L)'
;MIHIPPNEISVSERLYPHGTWTRENPGTALTMVPSVDVPPIRWSSIADPDIAGNLPCEAHPIQITVEAGESLYLPAGWWHHVRQTDNTIALNWWYDMEMRGMSWTMLSFLRGVGDVPSGNDGDVPQNLGTHTVDDAV
;
A
#
# COMPACT_ATOMS: atom_id res chain seq x y z
N MET A 1 -14.78 4.37 6.52
CA MET A 1 -13.87 4.44 5.36
C MET A 1 -13.14 5.77 5.40
N ILE A 2 -11.82 5.79 5.23
CA ILE A 2 -11.00 7.01 5.12
C ILE A 2 -10.64 7.22 3.67
N HIS A 3 -10.75 8.45 3.18
CA HIS A 3 -10.43 8.85 1.82
C HIS A 3 -9.39 9.96 1.82
N ILE A 4 -8.40 9.84 0.93
CA ILE A 4 -7.38 10.85 0.73
C ILE A 4 -7.31 11.18 -0.76
N PRO A 5 -7.49 12.47 -1.13
CA PRO A 5 -7.35 12.92 -2.51
C PRO A 5 -5.99 12.55 -3.13
N PRO A 6 -5.92 12.33 -4.47
CA PRO A 6 -4.71 11.82 -5.10
C PRO A 6 -3.48 12.74 -5.00
N ASN A 7 -3.67 14.04 -4.77
CA ASN A 7 -2.62 15.05 -4.62
C ASN A 7 -1.89 15.00 -3.27
N GLU A 8 -2.33 14.16 -2.33
CA GLU A 8 -1.85 14.19 -0.93
C GLU A 8 -1.14 12.89 -0.49
N ILE A 9 -1.13 11.84 -1.32
CA ILE A 9 -0.68 10.48 -0.90
C ILE A 9 0.57 9.96 -1.61
N SER A 10 1.03 10.59 -2.71
CA SER A 10 2.14 10.05 -3.51
C SER A 10 3.48 9.93 -2.75
N VAL A 11 3.57 10.51 -1.56
CA VAL A 11 4.79 10.61 -0.74
C VAL A 11 5.03 9.39 0.15
N SER A 12 4.02 8.55 0.40
CA SER A 12 4.14 7.37 1.30
C SER A 12 4.17 6.03 0.56
N GLU A 13 4.35 6.04 -0.76
CA GLU A 13 4.49 4.81 -1.54
C GLU A 13 5.95 4.31 -1.50
N ARG A 14 6.13 3.00 -1.36
CA ARG A 14 7.43 2.31 -1.40
C ARG A 14 7.38 1.04 -2.24
N LEU A 15 8.53 0.54 -2.67
CA LEU A 15 8.64 -0.73 -3.39
C LEU A 15 8.80 -1.89 -2.41
N TYR A 16 7.92 -2.89 -2.51
CA TYR A 16 7.93 -4.09 -1.66
C TYR A 16 8.04 -5.36 -2.51
N PRO A 17 8.74 -6.40 -2.03
CA PRO A 17 8.73 -7.70 -2.70
C PRO A 17 7.32 -8.31 -2.68
N HIS A 18 6.99 -9.06 -3.72
CA HIS A 18 5.72 -9.78 -3.79
C HIS A 18 5.75 -11.06 -2.96
N GLY A 19 4.67 -11.37 -2.25
CA GLY A 19 4.53 -12.61 -1.48
C GLY A 19 3.07 -13.00 -1.34
N THR A 20 2.85 -14.30 -1.16
CA THR A 20 1.51 -14.88 -1.01
C THR A 20 1.43 -15.62 0.32
N TRP A 21 0.37 -15.40 1.07
CA TRP A 21 0.08 -16.20 2.25
C TRP A 21 -0.49 -17.55 1.83
N THR A 22 0.11 -18.64 2.30
CA THR A 22 -0.34 -20.00 2.07
C THR A 22 -0.73 -20.66 3.38
N ARG A 23 -1.57 -21.69 3.28
CA ARG A 23 -1.98 -22.54 4.41
C ARG A 23 -1.96 -23.98 3.93
N GLU A 24 -1.11 -24.80 4.55
CA GLU A 24 -1.00 -26.22 4.18
C GLU A 24 -2.23 -27.01 4.64
N ASN A 25 -2.68 -26.78 5.87
CA ASN A 25 -3.79 -27.50 6.47
C ASN A 25 -4.79 -26.56 7.16
N PRO A 26 -6.11 -26.82 7.10
CA PRO A 26 -7.09 -26.06 7.88
C PRO A 26 -6.71 -26.02 9.36
N GLY A 27 -6.77 -24.83 9.97
CA GLY A 27 -6.41 -24.63 11.39
C GLY A 27 -4.92 -24.37 11.68
N THR A 28 -4.01 -24.57 10.73
CA THR A 28 -2.60 -24.17 10.88
C THR A 28 -2.39 -22.68 10.63
N ALA A 29 -1.31 -22.11 11.17
CA ALA A 29 -0.95 -20.71 10.94
C ALA A 29 -0.65 -20.45 9.45
N LEU A 30 -0.90 -19.22 9.00
CA LEU A 30 -0.53 -18.80 7.65
C LEU A 30 1.00 -18.65 7.57
N THR A 31 1.57 -19.09 6.45
CA THR A 31 2.99 -18.88 6.14
C THR A 31 3.12 -17.99 4.91
N MET A 32 4.09 -17.06 4.94
CA MET A 32 4.35 -16.17 3.82
C MET A 32 5.34 -16.84 2.87
N VAL A 33 4.98 -16.96 1.60
CA VAL A 33 5.86 -17.48 0.54
C VAL A 33 6.20 -16.34 -0.41
N PRO A 34 7.47 -15.89 -0.46
CA PRO A 34 7.92 -14.91 -1.44
C PRO A 34 7.73 -15.43 -2.87
N SER A 35 7.32 -14.57 -3.79
CA SER A 35 7.23 -14.93 -5.21
C SER A 35 8.58 -14.80 -5.90
N VAL A 36 8.87 -15.74 -6.79
CA VAL A 36 10.11 -15.79 -7.57
C VAL A 36 9.90 -15.11 -8.92
N ASP A 37 10.89 -14.38 -9.40
CA ASP A 37 10.89 -13.69 -10.72
C ASP A 37 9.75 -12.66 -10.92
N VAL A 38 9.19 -12.13 -9.83
CA VAL A 38 8.17 -11.07 -9.86
C VAL A 38 8.80 -9.73 -9.46
N PRO A 39 8.62 -8.65 -10.25
CA PRO A 39 9.14 -7.34 -9.89
C PRO A 39 8.50 -6.81 -8.59
N PRO A 40 9.21 -5.97 -7.81
CA PRO A 40 8.65 -5.32 -6.64
C PRO A 40 7.40 -4.50 -6.98
N ILE A 41 6.43 -4.51 -6.07
CA ILE A 41 5.20 -3.75 -6.19
C ILE A 41 5.33 -2.42 -5.47
N ARG A 42 4.86 -1.34 -6.11
CA ARG A 42 4.68 -0.06 -5.44
C ARG A 42 3.44 -0.14 -4.56
N TRP A 43 3.58 0.09 -3.25
CA TRP A 43 2.48 0.02 -2.29
C TRP A 43 2.56 1.11 -1.23
N SER A 44 1.43 1.45 -0.61
CA SER A 44 1.39 2.41 0.49
C SER A 44 2.04 1.82 1.75
N SER A 45 2.93 2.58 2.39
CA SER A 45 3.55 2.24 3.67
C SER A 45 2.70 2.59 4.89
N ILE A 46 1.46 3.05 4.69
CA ILE A 46 0.53 3.41 5.78
C ILE A 46 -0.08 2.11 6.32
N ALA A 47 0.34 1.71 7.52
CA ALA A 47 -0.10 0.46 8.15
C ALA A 47 -1.52 0.54 8.74
N ASP A 48 -1.79 1.57 9.55
CA ASP A 48 -3.13 1.84 10.10
C ASP A 48 -3.36 3.36 10.13
N PRO A 49 -4.22 3.92 9.25
CA PRO A 49 -4.48 5.35 9.19
C PRO A 49 -5.29 5.88 10.38
N ASP A 50 -5.90 5.02 11.19
CA ASP A 50 -6.68 5.44 12.36
C ASP A 50 -5.77 5.78 13.56
N ILE A 51 -4.49 5.39 13.52
CA ILE A 51 -3.49 5.72 14.54
C ILE A 51 -2.95 7.13 14.27
N ALA A 52 -3.02 8.00 15.29
CA ALA A 52 -2.48 9.35 15.21
C ALA A 52 -0.99 9.34 14.84
N GLY A 53 -0.64 10.05 13.77
CA GLY A 53 0.73 10.16 13.26
C GLY A 53 1.13 9.16 12.17
N ASN A 54 0.28 8.18 11.83
CA ASN A 54 0.55 7.26 10.71
C ASN A 54 0.22 7.87 9.33
N LEU A 55 -0.58 8.93 9.28
CA LEU A 55 -0.82 9.70 8.06
C LEU A 55 0.22 10.83 7.92
N PRO A 56 0.62 11.17 6.69
CA PRO A 56 1.42 12.37 6.42
C PRO A 56 0.76 13.62 7.02
N CYS A 57 1.57 14.57 7.49
CA CYS A 57 1.07 15.82 8.06
C CYS A 57 0.26 16.65 7.06
N GLU A 58 0.53 16.47 5.77
CA GLU A 58 -0.11 17.16 4.66
C GLU A 58 -1.42 16.47 4.21
N ALA A 59 -1.72 15.28 4.74
CA ALA A 59 -2.92 14.54 4.36
C ALA A 59 -4.16 15.06 5.11
N HIS A 60 -5.25 15.27 4.38
CA HIS A 60 -6.53 15.74 4.89
C HIS A 60 -7.57 14.62 4.73
N PRO A 61 -7.60 13.62 5.63
CA PRO A 61 -8.47 12.47 5.50
C PRO A 61 -9.95 12.85 5.61
N ILE A 62 -10.77 12.32 4.71
CA ILE A 62 -12.23 12.40 4.77
C ILE A 62 -12.76 11.06 5.28
N GLN A 63 -13.40 11.08 6.45
CA GLN A 63 -14.01 9.90 7.04
C GLN A 63 -15.50 9.80 6.69
N ILE A 64 -15.89 8.67 6.11
CA ILE A 64 -17.25 8.38 5.67
C ILE A 64 -17.68 7.02 6.23
N THR A 65 -18.88 6.96 6.79
CA THR A 65 -19.59 5.72 7.11
C THR A 65 -20.69 5.54 6.08
N VAL A 66 -20.78 4.35 5.48
CA VAL A 66 -21.81 4.00 4.50
C VAL A 66 -22.69 2.94 5.13
N GLU A 67 -23.95 3.27 5.33
CA GLU A 67 -24.95 2.43 5.97
C GLU A 67 -25.74 1.60 4.96
N ALA A 68 -26.56 0.67 5.46
CA ALA A 68 -27.40 -0.17 4.62
C ALA A 68 -28.36 0.67 3.76
N GLY A 69 -28.34 0.43 2.45
CA GLY A 69 -29.16 1.15 1.47
C GLY A 69 -28.52 2.45 0.94
N GLU A 70 -27.36 2.85 1.48
CA GLU A 70 -26.61 3.98 0.97
C GLU A 70 -25.69 3.58 -0.19
N SER A 71 -25.22 4.58 -0.92
CA SER A 71 -24.24 4.40 -1.99
C SER A 71 -23.23 5.52 -1.94
N LEU A 72 -21.96 5.13 -2.04
CA LEU A 72 -20.83 6.06 -2.08
C LEU A 72 -20.24 6.06 -3.47
N TYR A 73 -20.17 7.25 -4.09
CA TYR A 73 -19.35 7.45 -5.26
C TYR A 73 -17.89 7.67 -4.82
N LEU A 74 -17.01 6.75 -5.17
CA LEU A 74 -15.58 6.84 -4.95
C LEU A 74 -14.90 7.30 -6.26
N PRO A 75 -14.36 8.52 -6.34
CA PRO A 75 -13.71 8.98 -7.55
C PRO A 75 -12.42 8.20 -7.83
N ALA A 76 -12.08 8.07 -9.11
CA ALA A 76 -10.89 7.34 -9.52
C ALA A 76 -9.60 8.01 -9.02
N GLY A 77 -8.61 7.19 -8.64
CA GLY A 77 -7.30 7.64 -8.16
C GLY A 77 -7.24 7.99 -6.67
N TRP A 78 -8.38 8.04 -5.97
CA TRP A 78 -8.45 8.33 -4.55
C TRP A 78 -7.89 7.15 -3.73
N TRP A 79 -6.96 7.45 -2.83
CA TRP A 79 -6.54 6.47 -1.85
C TRP A 79 -7.66 6.31 -0.84
N HIS A 80 -7.98 5.07 -0.50
CA HIS A 80 -9.06 4.76 0.42
C HIS A 80 -8.69 3.58 1.32
N HIS A 81 -9.02 3.71 2.60
CA HIS A 81 -8.91 2.67 3.60
C HIS A 81 -10.30 2.27 4.08
N VAL A 82 -10.58 0.97 4.04
CA VAL A 82 -11.91 0.42 4.29
C VAL A 82 -11.92 -0.38 5.58
N ARG A 83 -12.90 -0.08 6.43
CA ARG A 83 -13.26 -0.90 7.59
C ARG A 83 -14.73 -1.24 7.49
N GLN A 84 -15.06 -2.43 7.96
CA GLN A 84 -16.42 -2.93 8.02
C GLN A 84 -16.71 -3.45 9.43
N THR A 85 -17.96 -3.37 9.85
CA THR A 85 -18.45 -4.07 11.03
C THR A 85 -18.67 -5.54 10.69
N ASP A 86 -18.76 -6.41 11.70
CA ASP A 86 -18.83 -7.88 11.62
C ASP A 86 -19.26 -8.46 10.26
N ASN A 87 -20.54 -8.80 10.10
CA ASN A 87 -21.06 -9.40 8.89
C ASN A 87 -21.63 -8.34 7.95
N THR A 88 -20.75 -7.57 7.31
CA THR A 88 -21.12 -6.58 6.30
C THR A 88 -21.24 -7.23 4.91
N ILE A 89 -22.33 -6.92 4.20
CA ILE A 89 -22.52 -7.26 2.79
C ILE A 89 -22.55 -5.95 2.00
N ALA A 90 -21.62 -5.79 1.05
CA ALA A 90 -21.51 -4.61 0.20
C ALA A 90 -21.38 -5.01 -1.27
N LEU A 91 -21.89 -4.17 -2.16
CA LEU A 91 -21.74 -4.30 -3.61
C LEU A 91 -20.96 -3.11 -4.16
N ASN A 92 -20.08 -3.37 -5.12
CA ASN A 92 -19.30 -2.34 -5.79
C ASN A 92 -19.42 -2.52 -7.31
N TRP A 93 -19.55 -1.40 -8.03
CA TRP A 93 -19.59 -1.36 -9.50
C TRP A 93 -18.37 -0.58 -9.98
N TRP A 94 -17.47 -1.26 -10.69
CA TRP A 94 -16.26 -0.65 -11.23
C TRP A 94 -16.53 -0.23 -12.66
N TYR A 95 -16.36 1.06 -12.92
CA TYR A 95 -16.40 1.64 -14.24
C TYR A 95 -14.98 2.08 -14.60
N ASP A 96 -14.54 1.76 -15.81
CA ASP A 96 -13.21 2.16 -16.28
C ASP A 96 -13.08 3.68 -16.23
N MET A 97 -11.97 4.15 -15.66
CA MET A 97 -11.65 5.57 -15.67
C MET A 97 -11.38 6.00 -17.11
N GLU A 98 -11.98 7.12 -17.52
CA GLU A 98 -11.64 7.73 -18.80
C GLU A 98 -10.18 8.22 -18.75
N MET A 99 -9.27 7.50 -19.41
CA MET A 99 -7.84 7.83 -19.51
C MET A 99 -7.60 8.98 -20.49
N ARG A 100 -8.46 10.00 -20.48
CA ARG A 100 -8.37 11.17 -21.35
C ARG A 100 -8.44 12.44 -20.50
N GLY A 101 -7.68 13.46 -20.92
CA GLY A 101 -7.71 14.77 -20.29
C GLY A 101 -6.72 14.96 -19.14
N MET A 102 -6.76 16.17 -18.57
CA MET A 102 -5.73 16.68 -17.67
C MET A 102 -5.66 15.94 -16.33
N SER A 103 -6.76 15.37 -15.84
CA SER A 103 -6.81 14.67 -14.56
C SER A 103 -5.94 13.41 -14.55
N TRP A 104 -5.99 12.60 -15.61
CA TRP A 104 -5.13 11.43 -15.75
C TRP A 104 -3.66 11.84 -15.93
N THR A 105 -3.39 12.84 -16.76
CA THR A 105 -2.02 13.34 -16.98
C THR A 105 -1.41 13.87 -15.68
N MET A 106 -2.18 14.62 -14.89
CA MET A 106 -1.75 15.12 -13.59
C MET A 106 -1.50 13.99 -12.60
N LEU A 107 -2.40 13.00 -12.50
CA LEU A 107 -2.21 11.84 -11.64
C LEU A 107 -0.95 11.04 -12.00
N SER A 108 -0.76 10.76 -13.29
CA SER A 108 0.42 10.06 -13.81
C SER A 108 1.70 10.85 -13.56
N PHE A 109 1.66 12.18 -13.71
CA PHE A 109 2.78 13.05 -13.38
C PHE A 109 3.10 12.99 -11.88
N LEU A 110 2.12 13.21 -11.00
CA LEU A 110 2.31 13.20 -9.54
C LEU A 110 2.84 11.86 -9.02
N ARG A 111 2.43 10.73 -9.62
CA ARG A 111 2.98 9.41 -9.29
C ARG A 111 4.32 9.10 -9.96
N GLY A 112 4.61 9.74 -11.09
CA GLY A 112 5.86 9.55 -11.85
C GLY A 112 7.01 10.44 -11.40
N VAL A 113 6.74 11.43 -10.54
CA VAL A 113 7.79 12.31 -10.00
C VAL A 113 8.56 11.59 -8.89
N GLY A 114 9.84 11.38 -9.11
CA GLY A 114 10.78 10.85 -8.12
C GLY A 114 10.94 9.34 -8.16
N ASP A 115 12.11 8.88 -7.73
CA ASP A 115 12.36 7.46 -7.50
C ASP A 115 11.59 6.99 -6.26
N VAL A 116 11.01 5.80 -6.33
CA VAL A 116 10.32 5.21 -5.19
C VAL A 116 11.31 4.39 -4.38
N PRO A 117 11.52 4.72 -3.09
CA PRO A 117 12.46 4.01 -2.25
C PRO A 117 11.97 2.59 -1.95
N SER A 118 12.90 1.70 -1.60
CA SER A 118 12.53 0.36 -1.14
C SER A 118 11.90 0.42 0.26
N GLY A 119 10.91 -0.44 0.45
CA GLY A 119 10.15 -0.60 1.69
C GLY A 119 10.95 -1.22 2.82
N ASN A 120 11.98 -2.00 2.48
CA ASN A 120 12.69 -2.89 3.41
C ASN A 120 14.11 -2.43 3.75
N ASP A 121 14.55 -1.25 3.27
CA ASP A 121 15.93 -0.77 3.42
C ASP A 121 16.34 -0.48 4.88
N GLY A 122 15.39 -0.50 5.83
CA GLY A 122 15.63 -0.36 7.27
C GLY A 122 15.84 -1.68 8.03
N ASP A 123 15.53 -2.83 7.42
CA ASP A 123 15.56 -4.16 8.06
C ASP A 123 16.76 -5.03 7.65
N VAL A 124 17.69 -4.49 6.85
CA VAL A 124 18.95 -5.18 6.58
C VAL A 124 19.86 -5.01 7.80
N PRO A 125 20.19 -6.06 8.57
CA PRO A 125 21.18 -5.95 9.62
C PRO A 125 22.51 -5.55 8.97
N GLN A 126 22.96 -4.32 9.23
CA GLN A 126 24.33 -3.95 8.92
C GLN A 126 25.26 -4.77 9.84
N ASN A 127 26.17 -5.53 9.22
CA ASN A 127 27.26 -6.34 9.79
C ASN A 127 26.95 -7.79 10.17
N LEU A 128 27.15 -8.68 9.20
CA LEU A 128 28.03 -9.83 9.40
C LEU A 128 29.27 -9.59 8.55
N GLY A 129 30.26 -8.93 9.15
CA GLY A 129 31.59 -8.79 8.55
C GLY A 129 32.15 -10.16 8.24
N THR A 130 32.54 -10.36 6.98
CA THR A 130 33.39 -11.47 6.59
C THR A 130 34.72 -11.31 7.31
N HIS A 131 34.92 -12.05 8.39
CA HIS A 131 36.23 -12.31 8.94
C HIS A 131 36.96 -13.21 7.94
N THR A 132 37.71 -12.62 7.02
CA THR A 132 38.82 -13.32 6.37
C THR A 132 39.88 -13.52 7.45
N VAL A 133 40.15 -14.78 7.77
CA VAL A 133 41.34 -15.14 8.55
C VAL A 133 42.50 -15.00 7.58
N ASP A 134 43.16 -13.85 7.61
CA ASP A 134 44.43 -13.67 6.92
C ASP A 134 45.52 -14.47 7.66
N ASP A 135 46.26 -15.20 6.84
CA ASP A 135 47.39 -16.06 7.17
C ASP A 135 48.44 -15.34 8.04
N ALA A 136 48.79 -15.96 9.16
CA ALA A 136 49.99 -15.63 9.90
C ALA A 136 51.18 -16.40 9.29
N VAL A 137 52.19 -15.63 8.89
CA VAL A 137 53.57 -16.05 8.56
C VAL A 137 54.21 -16.78 9.73
#